data_AF-A0A5S3YM40-F1
#
_entry.id   AF-A0A5S3YM40-F1
#
_cell.length_a   1.000
_cell.length_b   1.000
_cell.length_c   1.000
_cell.angle_alpha   90.00
_cell.angle_beta   90.00
_cell.angle_gamma   90.00
#
_symmetry.space_group_name_H-M   'P 1'
#
loop_
_entity.id
_entity.type
_entity.pdbx_description
1 polymer ?
#
loop_
_entity_poly.entity_id
_entity_poly.type
_entity_poly.pdbx_seq_one_letter_code
_entity_poly.pdbx_strand_id
1 'polypeptide(L)'
;KLDDGRQYDLHLKGSGATRFSRGGDGFCALGPAVREFIMSQAMVGLGVPTTECLTVVTTGHHVYRQGEVPGAVVCRVAKSHIRIGTLQYLATQQNKDELWSLLNLLGEQ
;
A
#
# COMPACT_ATOMS: atom_id res chain seq x y z
N LYS A 1 -8.68 -22.17 12.18
CA LYS A 1 -9.49 -22.17 10.93
C LYS A 1 -9.08 -20.92 10.16
N LEU A 2 -8.22 -21.08 9.16
CA LEU A 2 -7.64 -19.98 8.35
C LEU A 2 -8.47 -19.73 7.08
N ASP A 3 -9.78 -19.97 7.13
CA ASP A 3 -10.59 -19.98 5.92
C ASP A 3 -12.00 -19.43 6.23
N ASP A 4 -12.07 -18.11 6.40
CA ASP A 4 -13.33 -17.37 6.39
C ASP A 4 -13.70 -16.89 4.97
N GLY A 5 -12.96 -17.35 3.94
CA GLY A 5 -13.15 -16.98 2.55
C GLY A 5 -12.82 -15.53 2.22
N ARG A 6 -12.27 -14.76 3.17
CA ARG A 6 -12.00 -13.33 2.96
C ARG A 6 -10.72 -13.12 2.17
N GLN A 7 -10.82 -12.28 1.15
CA GLN A 7 -9.67 -11.85 0.35
C GLN A 7 -9.04 -10.60 0.95
N TYR A 8 -7.71 -10.57 0.93
CA TYR A 8 -6.92 -9.43 1.35
C TYR A 8 -5.83 -9.15 0.31
N ASP A 9 -5.64 -7.88 0.01
CA ASP A 9 -4.52 -7.42 -0.77
C ASP A 9 -3.23 -7.50 0.04
N LEU A 10 -2.16 -7.97 -0.60
CA LEU A 10 -0.79 -7.85 -0.10
C LEU A 10 -0.03 -6.82 -0.93
N HIS A 11 0.25 -5.67 -0.34
CA HIS A 11 0.95 -4.58 -1.01
C HIS A 11 2.35 -4.38 -0.42
N LEU A 12 3.37 -4.64 -1.24
CA LEU A 12 4.79 -4.50 -0.88
C LEU A 12 5.27 -3.07 -1.16
N LYS A 13 5.08 -2.18 -0.19
CA LYS A 13 5.56 -0.80 -0.30
C LYS A 13 7.09 -0.76 -0.16
N GLY A 14 7.75 -0.12 -1.12
CA GLY A 14 9.21 -0.01 -1.15
C GLY A 14 9.90 -1.10 -1.97
N SER A 15 9.16 -1.89 -2.75
CA SER A 15 9.70 -2.98 -3.57
C SER A 15 10.48 -2.52 -4.81
N GLY A 16 10.62 -1.21 -5.05
CA GLY A 16 11.38 -0.65 -6.16
C GLY A 16 10.53 0.14 -7.16
N ALA A 17 11.19 0.56 -8.24
CA ALA A 17 10.59 1.45 -9.22
C ALA A 17 9.48 0.77 -10.06
N THR A 18 8.49 1.56 -10.45
CA THR A 18 7.43 1.17 -11.39
C THR A 18 7.28 2.26 -12.46
N ARG A 19 6.45 2.01 -13.49
CA ARG A 19 6.07 3.05 -14.47
C ARG A 19 5.46 4.31 -13.85
N PHE A 20 5.00 4.23 -12.60
CA PHE A 20 4.37 5.33 -11.87
C PHE A 20 5.34 6.10 -10.94
N SER A 21 6.63 5.74 -10.89
CA SER A 21 7.60 6.30 -9.93
C SER A 21 7.99 7.76 -10.18
N ARG A 22 7.74 8.32 -11.38
CA ARG A 22 7.94 9.75 -11.71
C ARG A 22 9.33 10.30 -11.29
N GLY A 23 10.38 9.53 -11.56
CA GLY A 23 11.77 9.90 -11.23
C GLY A 23 12.23 9.51 -9.82
N GLY A 24 11.34 8.98 -8.97
CA GLY A 24 11.71 8.37 -7.70
C GLY A 24 12.27 6.95 -7.84
N ASP A 25 13.06 6.51 -6.87
CA ASP A 25 13.66 5.18 -6.82
C ASP A 25 12.67 4.04 -6.51
N GLY A 26 11.51 4.38 -5.91
CA GLY A 26 10.50 3.42 -5.50
C GLY A 26 10.87 2.59 -4.26
N PHE A 27 11.98 2.90 -3.58
CA PHE A 27 12.41 2.21 -2.38
C PHE A 27 11.89 2.90 -1.11
N CYS A 28 11.79 2.15 -0.01
CA CYS A 28 11.43 2.69 1.30
C CYS A 28 12.64 2.68 2.24
N ALA A 29 12.81 3.73 3.04
CA ALA A 29 13.79 3.74 4.10
C ALA A 29 13.24 3.02 5.34
N LEU A 30 14.13 2.40 6.12
CA LEU A 30 13.77 1.61 7.30
C LEU A 30 13.01 2.42 8.35
N GLY A 31 13.43 3.66 8.63
CA GLY A 31 12.77 4.52 9.62
C GLY A 31 11.28 4.75 9.31
N PRO A 32 10.91 5.26 8.12
CA PRO A 32 9.52 5.34 7.69
C PRO A 32 8.78 4.00 7.70
N ALA A 33 9.43 2.90 7.32
CA ALA A 33 8.83 1.57 7.32
C ALA A 33 8.42 1.12 8.73
N VAL A 34 9.34 1.24 9.69
CA VAL A 34 9.07 0.91 11.11
C VAL A 34 8.00 1.82 11.71
N ARG A 35 8.04 3.13 11.41
CA ARG A 35 7.01 4.06 11.89
C ARG A 35 5.62 3.66 11.39
N GLU A 36 5.53 3.24 10.13
CA GLU A 36 4.25 2.81 9.57
C GLU A 36 3.71 1.55 10.25
N PHE A 37 4.57 0.57 10.53
CA PHE A 37 4.19 -0.62 11.29
C PHE A 37 3.66 -0.26 12.68
N ILE A 38 4.40 0.55 13.44
CA ILE A 38 4.01 0.96 14.79
C ILE A 38 2.68 1.71 14.78
N MET A 39 2.51 2.66 13.85
CA MET A 39 1.27 3.43 13.76
C MET A 39 0.09 2.55 13.35
N SER A 40 0.28 1.61 12.42
CA SER A 40 -0.76 0.68 12.02
C SER A 40 -1.24 -0.17 13.21
N GLN A 41 -0.31 -0.76 13.97
CA GLN A 41 -0.64 -1.56 15.16
C GLN A 41 -1.30 -0.71 16.26
N ALA A 42 -0.84 0.54 16.46
CA ALA A 42 -1.45 1.46 17.41
C ALA A 42 -2.91 1.78 17.03
N MET A 43 -3.18 2.04 15.76
CA MET A 43 -4.54 2.34 15.28
C MET A 43 -5.47 1.15 15.43
N VAL A 44 -5.01 -0.07 15.14
CA VAL A 44 -5.74 -1.31 15.44
C VAL A 44 -6.04 -1.43 16.94
N GLY A 45 -5.04 -1.19 17.79
CA GLY A 45 -5.19 -1.22 19.25
C GLY A 45 -6.17 -0.17 19.79
N LEU A 46 -6.31 0.97 19.09
CA LEU A 46 -7.28 2.02 19.40
C LEU A 46 -8.67 1.76 18.80
N GLY A 47 -8.85 0.68 18.04
CA GLY A 47 -10.11 0.37 17.36
C GLY A 47 -10.43 1.30 16.19
N VAL A 48 -9.43 2.02 15.66
CA VAL A 48 -9.63 2.92 14.52
C VAL A 48 -9.43 2.12 13.22
N PRO A 49 -10.43 2.11 12.30
CA PRO A 49 -10.28 1.44 11.02
C PRO A 49 -9.06 1.97 10.25
N THR A 50 -8.14 1.07 9.89
CA THR A 50 -6.87 1.40 9.25
C THR A 50 -6.46 0.26 8.32
N THR A 51 -5.55 0.53 7.38
CA THR A 51 -4.81 -0.56 6.72
C THR A 51 -3.83 -1.16 7.72
N GLU A 52 -3.70 -2.48 7.69
CA GLU A 52 -2.79 -3.20 8.56
C GLU A 52 -1.40 -3.31 7.93
N CYS A 53 -0.38 -3.29 8.78
CA CYS A 53 1.00 -3.52 8.39
C CYS A 53 1.43 -4.86 8.98
N LEU A 54 1.57 -5.87 8.12
CA LEU A 54 1.87 -7.24 8.55
C LEU A 54 3.33 -7.41 8.94
N THR A 55 4.25 -6.85 8.15
CA THR A 55 5.68 -7.00 8.41
C THR A 55 6.51 -5.89 7.78
N VAL A 56 7.72 -5.71 8.31
CA VAL A 56 8.80 -4.87 7.77
C VAL A 56 10.04 -5.73 7.61
N VAL A 57 10.61 -5.74 6.41
CA VAL A 57 11.81 -6.52 6.09
C VAL A 57 12.90 -5.57 5.60
N THR A 58 14.10 -5.66 6.17
CA THR A 58 15.27 -4.93 5.66
C THR A 58 15.70 -5.47 4.32
N THR A 59 16.05 -4.60 3.36
CA THR A 59 16.48 -5.05 2.03
C THR A 59 17.96 -5.42 1.96
N GLY A 60 18.76 -5.07 2.98
CA GLY A 60 20.22 -5.18 2.94
C GLY A 60 20.90 -4.12 2.06
N HIS A 61 20.14 -3.30 1.35
CA HIS A 61 20.62 -2.19 0.53
C HIS A 61 20.34 -0.85 1.21
N HIS A 62 21.14 0.16 0.89
CA HIS A 62 20.86 1.53 1.32
C HIS A 62 20.02 2.29 0.29
N VAL A 63 19.31 3.31 0.78
CA VAL A 63 18.52 4.25 -0.02
C VAL A 63 18.96 5.68 0.28
N TYR A 64 18.95 6.55 -0.73
CA TYR A 64 19.39 7.94 -0.57
C TYR A 64 18.22 8.87 -0.25
N ARG A 65 18.29 9.55 0.90
CA ARG A 65 17.34 10.60 1.32
C ARG A 65 18.13 11.86 1.69
N GLN A 66 18.12 12.29 2.95
CA GLN A 66 19.01 13.34 3.47
C GLN A 66 20.41 12.79 3.82
N GLY A 67 20.87 11.79 3.06
CA GLY A 67 21.97 10.90 3.41
C GLY A 67 21.63 9.46 3.07
N GLU A 68 22.63 8.59 3.17
CA GLU A 68 22.48 7.15 2.97
C GLU A 68 21.84 6.52 4.21
N VAL A 69 20.73 5.79 4.04
CA VAL A 69 20.00 5.14 5.14
C VAL A 69 19.61 3.71 4.75
N PRO A 70 19.45 2.78 5.71
CA PRO A 70 19.02 1.42 5.40
C PRO A 70 17.66 1.37 4.70
N GLY A 71 17.53 0.53 3.68
CA GLY A 71 16.30 0.27 2.97
C GLY A 71 15.43 -0.81 3.62
N ALA A 72 14.13 -0.76 3.36
CA ALA A 72 13.16 -1.74 3.82
C ALA A 72 11.99 -1.89 2.85
N VAL A 73 11.27 -3.01 2.97
CA VAL A 73 9.97 -3.26 2.36
C VAL A 73 8.93 -3.43 3.45
N VAL A 74 7.76 -2.83 3.25
CA VAL A 74 6.61 -2.93 4.15
C VAL A 74 5.53 -3.76 3.47
N CYS A 75 5.04 -4.82 4.12
CA CYS A 75 3.89 -5.58 3.65
C CYS A 75 2.61 -5.01 4.28
N ARG A 76 1.82 -4.30 3.47
CA ARG A 76 0.50 -3.78 3.84
C ARG A 76 -0.58 -4.79 3.51
N VAL A 77 -1.57 -4.89 4.39
CA VAL A 77 -2.74 -5.75 4.26
C VAL A 77 -4.00 -4.91 4.37
N ALA A 78 -4.89 -5.06 3.40
CA ALA A 78 -6.18 -4.37 3.39
C ALA A 78 -7.19 -5.18 2.58
N LYS A 79 -8.50 -4.94 2.79
CA LYS A 79 -9.53 -5.47 1.89
C LYS A 79 -9.43 -4.90 0.47
N SER A 80 -8.95 -3.67 0.36
CA SER A 80 -8.78 -2.98 -0.92
C SER A 80 -7.74 -1.86 -0.81
N HIS A 81 -6.98 -1.66 -1.88
CA HIS A 81 -6.10 -0.49 -2.07
C HIS A 81 -6.68 0.57 -3.01
N ILE A 82 -7.94 0.42 -3.45
CA ILE A 82 -8.61 1.42 -4.28
C ILE A 82 -8.75 2.73 -3.49
N ARG A 83 -8.56 3.86 -4.19
CA ARG A 83 -8.70 5.20 -3.63
C ARG A 83 -9.63 6.02 -4.51
N ILE A 84 -10.12 7.14 -4.00
CA ILE A 84 -10.86 8.14 -4.80
C ILE A 84 -10.05 8.52 -6.06
N GLY A 85 -8.72 8.63 -5.94
CA GLY A 85 -7.83 8.89 -7.07
C GLY A 85 -7.86 7.83 -8.19
N THR A 86 -8.17 6.57 -7.87
CA THR A 86 -8.35 5.51 -8.89
C THR A 86 -9.57 5.80 -9.75
N LEU A 87 -10.68 6.21 -9.14
CA LEU A 87 -11.91 6.58 -9.85
C LEU A 87 -11.70 7.86 -10.66
N GLN A 88 -11.02 8.86 -10.08
CA GLN A 88 -10.68 10.11 -10.77
C GLN A 88 -9.82 9.84 -12.00
N TYR A 89 -8.82 8.95 -11.90
CA TYR A 89 -8.00 8.56 -13.04
C TYR A 89 -8.85 8.01 -14.19
N LEU A 90 -9.74 7.04 -13.93
CA LEU A 90 -10.63 6.49 -14.97
C LEU A 90 -11.57 7.54 -15.55
N ALA A 91 -12.10 8.44 -14.71
CA ALA A 91 -12.97 9.53 -15.15
C ALA A 91 -12.24 10.49 -16.10
N THR A 92 -10.96 10.81 -15.86
CA THR A 92 -10.15 11.66 -16.77
C THR A 92 -9.89 11.00 -18.13
N GLN A 93 -9.89 9.67 -18.18
CA GLN A 93 -9.75 8.91 -19.43
C GLN A 93 -11.07 8.78 -20.20
N GLN A 94 -12.17 9.36 -19.68
CA GLN A 94 -13.54 9.21 -20.21
C GLN A 94 -13.99 7.75 -20.36
N ASN A 95 -13.37 6.81 -19.62
CA ASN A 95 -13.66 5.39 -19.70
C ASN A 95 -14.78 5.00 -18.73
N LYS A 96 -16.03 5.19 -19.17
CA LYS A 96 -17.22 4.93 -18.34
C LYS A 96 -17.39 3.46 -17.99
N ASP A 97 -17.07 2.55 -18.91
CA ASP A 97 -17.28 1.12 -18.71
C ASP A 97 -16.33 0.55 -17.65
N GLU A 98 -15.05 0.94 -17.68
CA GLU A 98 -14.10 0.57 -16.62
C GLU A 98 -14.45 1.22 -15.28
N LEU A 99 -14.92 2.47 -15.29
CA LEU A 99 -15.37 3.14 -14.07
C LEU A 99 -16.54 2.40 -13.41
N TRP A 100 -17.54 1.99 -14.20
CA TRP A 100 -18.66 1.18 -13.70
C TRP A 100 -18.21 -0.20 -13.21
N SER A 101 -17.29 -0.83 -13.94
CA SER A 101 -16.73 -2.13 -13.54
C SER A 101 -16.02 -2.03 -12.17
N LEU A 102 -15.25 -0.96 -11.94
CA LEU A 102 -14.58 -0.73 -10.66
C LEU A 102 -15.56 -0.43 -9.52
N LEU A 103 -16.63 0.30 -9.80
CA LEU A 103 -17.69 0.58 -8.81
C LEU A 103 -18.45 -0.70 -8.42
N ASN A 104 -18.73 -1.58 -9.39
CA ASN A 104 -19.37 -2.87 -9.11
C ASN A 104 -18.46 -3.75 -8.24
N LEU A 105 -17.15 -3.81 -8.55
CA LEU A 105 -16.18 -4.53 -7.72
C LEU A 105 -16.17 -4.03 -6.27
N LEU A 106 -16.28 -2.72 -6.04
CA LEU A 106 -16.36 -2.15 -4.69
C LEU A 106 -17.68 -2.47 -3.96
N GLY A 107 -18.77 -2.72 -4.69
CA GLY A 107 -20.06 -3.10 -4.11
C GLY A 107 -20.14 -4.58 -3.70
N GLU A 108 -19.25 -5.42 -4.24
CA GLU A 108 -19.19 -6.86 -3.98
C GLU A 108 -18.20 -7.24 -2.84
N GLN A 109 -17.34 -6.32 -2.38
CA GLN A 109 -16.33 -6.51 -1.32
C GLN A 109 -16.81 -6.13 0.08
#